data_AF-F6ZEC1-F1
#
_entry.id   AF-F6ZEC1-F1
#
_cell.length_a   1.000
_cell.length_b   1.000
_cell.length_c   1.000
_cell.angle_alpha   90.00
_cell.angle_beta   90.00
_cell.angle_gamma   90.00
#
_symmetry.space_group_name_H-M   'P 1'
#
loop_
_entity.id
_entity.type
_entity.pdbx_description
1 polymer ?
#
loop_
_entity_poly.entity_id
_entity_poly.type
_entity_poly.pdbx_seq_one_letter_code
_entity_poly.pdbx_strand_id
1 'polypeptide(L)'
;MESKNLNLDLYFLIERFLSKGPCAPVSKVLREVLNSLNIVPKRFDWKGGQHVQSYDEWTRRFSDVGDDHLLVLCNHITSMLDQKSLNRGETSLLQVGRNSLSSDEDIVWKFCHTVANINAKPMIPPHNYRKKQNWIHSIKSREYGCGRLKQVVCPVVPVYGKMNMCLRVLGHLSSVYCVLFDRTGSKIFTGSDDSLIK
;
A
#
# COMPACT_ATOMS: atom_id res chain seq x y z
N MET A 1 1.67 5.04 -27.95
CA MET A 1 1.06 6.32 -28.38
C MET A 1 0.61 7.15 -27.18
N GLU A 2 0.09 6.54 -26.12
CA GLU A 2 -0.35 7.23 -24.89
C GLU A 2 0.73 8.07 -24.20
N SER A 3 1.98 7.61 -24.16
CA SER A 3 3.09 8.37 -23.55
C SER A 3 3.41 9.69 -24.26
N LYS A 4 3.11 9.82 -25.56
CA LYS A 4 3.33 11.08 -26.30
C LYS A 4 2.31 12.15 -25.93
N ASN A 5 1.08 11.76 -25.63
CA ASN A 5 0.04 12.70 -25.22
C ASN A 5 0.35 13.28 -23.84
N LEU A 6 0.84 12.43 -22.92
CA LEU A 6 1.16 12.85 -21.56
C LEU A 6 2.28 13.90 -21.49
N ASN A 7 3.30 13.76 -22.33
CA ASN A 7 4.40 14.74 -22.41
C ASN A 7 3.91 16.10 -22.95
N LEU A 8 3.04 16.10 -23.96
CA LEU A 8 2.45 17.33 -24.50
C LEU A 8 1.60 18.05 -23.44
N ASP A 9 0.75 17.32 -22.74
CA ASP A 9 -0.09 17.87 -21.68
C ASP A 9 0.76 18.48 -20.57
N LEU A 10 1.88 17.84 -20.21
CA LEU A 10 2.84 18.38 -19.26
C LEU A 10 3.49 19.69 -19.76
N TYR A 11 3.96 19.72 -21.01
CA TYR A 11 4.54 20.95 -21.59
C TYR A 11 3.52 22.10 -21.61
N PHE A 12 2.25 21.81 -21.91
CA PHE A 12 1.16 22.77 -21.87
C PHE A 12 0.93 23.32 -20.45
N LEU A 13 0.88 22.44 -19.44
CA LEU A 13 0.69 22.85 -18.05
C LEU A 13 1.89 23.66 -17.51
N ILE A 14 3.12 23.29 -17.89
CA ILE A 14 4.34 24.03 -17.52
C ILE A 14 4.33 25.42 -18.14
N GLU A 15 3.97 25.54 -19.43
CA GLU A 15 3.90 26.83 -20.11
C GLU A 15 2.92 27.77 -19.41
N ARG A 16 1.72 27.28 -19.05
CA ARG A 16 0.74 28.05 -18.31
C ARG A 16 1.22 28.47 -16.92
N PHE A 17 1.81 27.55 -16.18
CA PHE A 17 2.37 27.83 -14.86
C PHE A 17 3.44 28.93 -14.92
N LEU A 18 4.32 28.89 -15.92
CA LEU A 18 5.37 29.88 -16.10
C LEU A 18 4.83 31.24 -16.54
N SER A 19 3.68 31.30 -17.22
CA SER A 19 3.10 32.53 -17.75
C SER A 19 2.70 33.55 -16.67
N LYS A 20 2.25 33.08 -15.50
CA LYS A 20 1.88 33.91 -14.34
C LYS A 20 3.01 34.11 -13.32
N GLY A 21 4.08 33.33 -13.45
CA GLY A 21 5.22 33.36 -12.55
C GLY A 21 6.27 34.43 -12.90
N PRO A 22 7.35 34.51 -12.11
CA PRO A 22 8.50 35.39 -12.40
C PRO A 22 9.20 35.03 -13.73
N CYS A 23 8.94 33.84 -14.26
CA CYS A 23 9.55 33.29 -15.48
C CYS A 23 8.67 33.49 -16.73
N ALA A 24 7.81 34.51 -16.78
CA ALA A 24 6.99 34.82 -17.95
C ALA A 24 7.77 34.94 -19.29
N PRO A 25 9.01 35.46 -19.35
CA PRO A 25 9.79 35.46 -20.59
C PRO A 25 10.06 34.04 -21.13
N VAL A 26 10.25 33.07 -20.24
CA VAL A 26 10.52 31.68 -20.60
C VAL A 26 9.28 31.02 -21.19
N SER A 27 8.08 31.34 -20.69
CA SER A 27 6.81 30.85 -21.27
C SER A 27 6.67 31.26 -22.73
N LYS A 28 7.02 32.51 -23.09
CA LYS A 28 6.95 32.98 -24.48
C LYS A 28 7.88 32.22 -25.40
N VAL A 29 9.13 32.04 -24.99
CA VAL A 29 10.13 31.25 -25.75
C VAL A 29 9.68 29.80 -25.88
N LEU A 30 9.16 29.20 -24.81
CA LEU A 30 8.65 27.84 -24.83
C LEU A 30 7.49 27.70 -25.82
N ARG A 31 6.58 28.67 -25.87
CA ARG A 31 5.46 28.70 -26.82
C ARG A 31 5.94 28.77 -28.28
N GLU A 32 6.96 29.58 -28.57
CA GLU A 32 7.58 29.65 -29.89
C GLU A 32 8.23 28.33 -30.30
N VAL A 33 8.93 27.66 -29.37
CA VAL A 33 9.52 26.34 -29.58
C VAL A 33 8.44 25.27 -29.81
N LEU A 34 7.34 25.30 -29.06
CA LEU A 34 6.25 24.34 -29.23
C LEU A 34 5.55 24.51 -30.59
N ASN A 35 5.39 25.76 -31.05
CA ASN A 35 4.86 26.07 -32.37
C ASN A 35 5.80 25.60 -33.49
N SER A 36 7.12 25.81 -33.37
CA SER A 36 8.08 25.38 -34.39
C SER A 36 8.17 23.86 -34.53
N LEU A 37 7.98 23.14 -33.43
CA LEU A 37 8.01 21.68 -33.40
C LEU A 37 6.69 21.01 -33.85
N ASN A 38 5.60 21.77 -34.05
CA ASN A 38 4.27 21.25 -34.44
C ASN A 38 3.80 20.04 -33.59
N ILE A 39 4.04 20.07 -32.27
CA ILE A 39 3.74 18.92 -31.37
C ILE A 39 2.23 18.82 -31.10
N VAL A 40 1.47 19.91 -31.29
CA VAL A 40 0.02 19.97 -31.04
C VAL A 40 -0.72 18.93 -31.90
N PRO A 41 -1.62 18.13 -31.30
CA PRO A 41 -2.35 17.11 -32.03
C PRO A 41 -3.27 17.74 -33.08
N LYS A 42 -3.40 17.04 -34.21
CA LYS A 42 -4.26 17.49 -35.31
C LYS A 42 -5.73 17.44 -34.88
N ARG A 43 -6.52 18.39 -35.40
CA ARG A 43 -7.97 18.44 -35.25
C ARG A 43 -8.63 17.53 -36.29
N PHE A 44 -9.73 16.89 -35.91
CA PHE A 44 -10.58 16.17 -36.85
C PHE A 44 -11.87 16.95 -37.08
N ASP A 45 -12.26 17.06 -38.34
CA ASP A 45 -13.58 17.53 -38.73
C ASP A 45 -14.64 16.44 -38.50
N TRP A 46 -15.91 16.84 -38.47
CA TRP A 46 -17.05 15.92 -38.39
C TRP A 46 -17.14 14.95 -39.57
N LYS A 47 -16.46 15.25 -40.69
CA LYS A 47 -16.28 14.36 -41.86
C LYS A 47 -15.03 13.47 -41.78
N GLY A 48 -14.25 13.55 -40.68
CA GLY A 48 -13.01 12.79 -40.49
C GLY A 48 -11.76 13.41 -41.14
N GLY A 49 -11.85 14.60 -41.72
CA GLY A 49 -10.68 15.32 -42.28
C GLY A 49 -9.72 15.79 -41.18
N GLN A 50 -8.41 15.66 -41.39
CA GLN A 50 -7.37 16.16 -40.47
C GLN A 50 -6.99 17.60 -40.80
N HIS A 51 -7.00 18.46 -39.78
CA HIS A 51 -6.59 19.86 -39.87
C HIS A 51 -5.45 20.15 -38.91
N VAL A 52 -4.49 20.97 -39.37
CA VAL A 52 -3.43 21.49 -38.51
C VAL A 52 -4.06 22.47 -37.52
N GLN A 53 -3.64 22.38 -36.26
CA GLN A 53 -4.13 23.22 -35.18
C GLN A 53 -2.99 24.08 -34.65
N SER A 54 -3.27 25.37 -34.41
CA SER A 54 -2.32 26.27 -33.74
C SER A 54 -2.33 26.05 -32.23
N TYR A 55 -1.22 26.34 -31.56
CA TYR A 55 -1.14 26.31 -30.10
C TYR A 55 -2.14 27.26 -29.42
N ASP A 56 -2.43 28.42 -30.04
CA ASP A 56 -3.43 29.35 -29.51
C ASP A 56 -4.85 28.76 -29.58
N GLU A 57 -5.16 28.03 -30.66
CA GLU A 57 -6.44 27.32 -30.78
C GLU A 57 -6.55 26.18 -29.78
N TRP A 58 -5.43 25.48 -29.52
CA TRP A 58 -5.36 24.45 -28.48
C TRP A 58 -5.63 25.04 -27.09
N THR A 59 -5.01 26.18 -26.80
CA THR A 59 -5.19 26.90 -25.53
C THR A 59 -6.64 27.33 -25.30
N ARG A 60 -7.35 27.75 -26.35
CA ARG A 60 -8.79 28.09 -26.26
C ARG A 60 -9.67 26.90 -25.92
N ARG A 61 -9.33 25.71 -26.44
CA ARG A 61 -10.06 24.47 -26.16
C ARG A 61 -9.97 24.08 -24.68
N PHE A 62 -8.82 24.32 -24.07
CA PHE A 62 -8.58 24.07 -22.65
C PHE A 62 -8.64 25.37 -21.85
N SER A 63 -9.64 26.21 -22.10
CA SER A 63 -9.84 27.46 -21.33
C SER A 63 -10.21 27.21 -19.87
N ASP A 64 -10.81 26.05 -19.56
CA ASP A 64 -11.20 25.64 -18.20
C ASP A 64 -10.01 25.33 -17.29
N VAL A 65 -8.84 25.03 -17.87
CA VAL A 65 -7.62 24.68 -17.12
C VAL A 65 -7.01 25.96 -16.56
N GLY A 66 -7.18 26.19 -15.26
CA GLY A 66 -6.56 27.33 -14.58
C GLY A 66 -5.02 27.29 -14.65
N ASP A 67 -4.38 28.45 -14.57
CA ASP A 67 -2.91 28.56 -14.62
C ASP A 67 -2.22 27.83 -13.45
N ASP A 68 -2.91 27.71 -12.30
CA ASP A 68 -2.45 27.00 -11.11
C ASP A 68 -2.72 25.49 -11.13
N HIS A 69 -3.29 24.95 -12.22
CA HIS A 69 -3.71 23.54 -12.28
C HIS A 69 -2.54 22.57 -12.03
N LEU A 70 -1.33 22.89 -12.49
CA LEU A 70 -0.15 22.07 -12.23
C LEU A 70 0.12 21.92 -10.72
N LEU A 71 -0.01 23.01 -9.96
CA LEU A 71 0.17 23.00 -8.50
C LEU A 71 -0.93 22.20 -7.80
N VAL A 72 -2.18 22.31 -8.25
CA VAL A 72 -3.30 21.53 -7.71
C VAL A 72 -3.06 20.03 -7.90
N LEU A 73 -2.58 19.63 -9.09
CA LEU A 73 -2.22 18.23 -9.35
C LEU A 73 -1.08 17.76 -8.46
N CYS A 74 -0.04 18.57 -8.31
CA CYS A 74 1.07 18.27 -7.41
C CYS A 74 0.60 18.08 -5.96
N ASN A 75 -0.25 18.97 -5.45
CA ASN A 75 -0.81 18.86 -4.10
C ASN A 75 -1.69 17.63 -3.93
N HIS A 76 -2.49 17.29 -4.93
CA HIS A 76 -3.31 16.08 -4.90
C HIS A 76 -2.44 14.81 -4.89
N ILE A 77 -1.39 14.77 -5.70
CA ILE A 77 -0.41 13.67 -5.68
C ILE A 77 0.25 13.57 -4.31
N THR A 78 0.71 14.69 -3.74
CA THR A 78 1.27 14.73 -2.38
C THR A 78 0.29 14.21 -1.34
N SER A 79 -0.97 14.65 -1.37
CA SER A 79 -1.99 14.17 -0.43
C SER A 79 -2.25 12.66 -0.58
N MET A 80 -2.25 12.12 -1.80
CA MET A 80 -2.40 10.69 -2.03
C MET A 80 -1.20 9.89 -1.52
N LEU A 81 0.00 10.48 -1.55
CA LEU A 81 1.22 9.88 -1.01
C LEU A 81 1.21 9.88 0.52
N ASP A 82 0.86 11.01 1.15
CA ASP A 82 0.77 11.14 2.61
C ASP A 82 -0.25 10.19 3.23
N GLN A 83 -1.38 9.93 2.56
CA GLN A 83 -2.35 8.93 3.01
C GLN A 83 -1.80 7.50 3.05
N LYS A 84 -0.79 7.19 2.23
CA LYS A 84 -0.15 5.86 2.19
C LYS A 84 1.06 5.74 3.12
N SER A 85 1.77 6.84 3.39
CA SER A 85 2.91 6.87 4.30
C SER A 85 2.52 7.47 5.66
N LEU A 86 2.18 6.63 6.63
CA LEU A 86 2.10 7.07 8.03
C LEU A 86 3.46 7.67 8.46
N ASN A 87 3.44 8.97 8.72
CA ASN A 87 4.43 9.76 9.46
C ASN A 87 5.79 9.98 8.76
N ARG A 88 5.94 11.14 8.08
CA ARG A 88 7.11 12.02 8.25
C ARG A 88 6.90 13.35 7.52
N GLY A 89 7.22 14.44 8.23
CA GLY A 89 7.10 15.80 7.72
C GLY A 89 8.03 16.07 6.54
N GLU A 90 7.52 16.95 5.68
CA GLU A 90 8.15 17.59 4.52
C GLU A 90 8.34 16.70 3.28
N THR A 91 7.25 16.61 2.49
CA THR A 91 7.23 16.04 1.14
C THR A 91 7.77 17.04 0.12
N SER A 92 9.08 17.19 0.02
CA SER A 92 9.66 17.84 -1.16
C SER A 92 9.40 16.94 -2.38
N LEU A 93 8.67 17.44 -3.39
CA LEU A 93 8.41 16.74 -4.66
C LEU A 93 9.69 16.37 -5.43
N LEU A 94 10.80 17.04 -5.10
CA LEU A 94 12.11 16.85 -5.72
C LEU A 94 12.98 15.82 -4.96
N GLN A 95 12.55 15.37 -3.79
CA GLN A 95 13.27 14.33 -3.06
C GLN A 95 12.99 12.98 -3.71
N VAL A 96 13.82 12.63 -4.69
CA VAL A 96 14.00 11.25 -5.16
C VAL A 96 14.80 10.49 -4.09
N GLY A 97 14.18 10.28 -2.93
CA GLY A 97 14.69 9.44 -1.85
C GLY A 97 13.88 8.16 -1.74
N ARG A 98 14.13 7.33 -0.72
CA ARG A 98 13.47 6.02 -0.43
C ARG A 98 11.93 6.04 -0.32
N ASN A 99 11.30 7.18 -0.60
CA ASN A 99 9.87 7.46 -0.62
C ASN A 99 9.37 7.84 -2.04
N SER A 100 10.22 7.83 -3.06
CA SER A 100 9.83 8.08 -4.45
C SER A 100 8.85 7.01 -4.92
N LEU A 101 7.85 7.42 -5.71
CA LEU A 101 7.05 6.51 -6.52
C LEU A 101 7.95 5.43 -7.14
N SER A 102 7.54 4.18 -7.01
CA SER A 102 8.23 2.94 -7.41
C SER A 102 9.36 2.48 -6.47
N SER A 103 9.32 1.28 -5.89
CA SER A 103 8.64 0.08 -6.38
C SER A 103 7.99 -0.68 -5.21
N ASP A 104 6.67 -0.84 -5.28
CA ASP A 104 5.99 -2.03 -4.77
C ASP A 104 6.41 -3.24 -5.65
N GLU A 105 7.72 -3.51 -5.75
CA GLU A 105 8.14 -4.89 -6.02
C GLU A 105 7.76 -5.62 -4.75
N ASP A 106 6.68 -6.40 -4.84
CA ASP A 106 6.19 -7.27 -3.78
C ASP A 106 7.39 -8.05 -3.22
N ILE A 107 7.98 -7.58 -2.12
CA ILE A 107 9.19 -8.19 -1.58
C ILE A 107 8.80 -9.62 -1.21
N VAL A 108 9.26 -10.60 -1.99
CA VAL A 108 8.90 -12.00 -1.77
C VAL A 108 9.75 -12.57 -0.63
N TRP A 109 9.19 -12.55 0.58
CA TRP A 109 9.78 -13.25 1.72
C TRP A 109 9.56 -14.76 1.60
N LYS A 110 10.55 -15.45 1.02
CA LYS A 110 10.55 -16.91 0.88
C LYS A 110 10.87 -17.60 2.21
N PHE A 111 10.51 -18.89 2.32
CA PHE A 111 10.81 -19.72 3.49
C PHE A 111 12.30 -19.71 3.89
N CYS A 112 13.22 -19.72 2.92
CA CYS A 112 14.66 -19.68 3.19
C CYS A 112 15.09 -18.46 4.01
N HIS A 113 14.47 -17.29 3.77
CA HIS A 113 14.74 -16.08 4.58
C HIS A 113 14.22 -16.20 6.01
N THR A 114 13.22 -17.05 6.26
CA THR A 114 12.67 -17.32 7.59
C THR A 114 13.52 -18.31 8.38
N VAL A 115 14.33 -19.13 7.69
CA VAL A 115 15.25 -20.11 8.30
C VAL A 115 16.66 -19.53 8.48
N ALA A 116 17.03 -18.56 7.65
CA ALA A 116 18.35 -17.94 7.70
C ALA A 116 18.60 -17.20 9.02
N ASN A 117 19.78 -17.44 9.58
CA ASN A 117 20.29 -16.75 10.76
C ASN A 117 21.45 -15.83 10.38
N ILE A 118 21.41 -14.59 10.83
CA ILE A 118 22.53 -13.64 10.77
C ILE A 118 23.01 -13.44 12.21
N ASN A 119 24.26 -13.77 12.51
CA ASN A 119 24.84 -13.66 13.85
C ASN A 119 24.02 -14.38 14.94
N ALA A 120 23.63 -15.63 14.67
CA ALA A 120 22.77 -16.46 15.53
C ALA A 120 21.39 -15.85 15.86
N LYS A 121 20.97 -14.82 15.13
CA LYS A 121 19.64 -14.21 15.24
C LYS A 121 18.85 -14.47 13.96
N PRO A 122 17.52 -14.71 14.06
CA PRO A 122 16.69 -14.87 12.88
C PRO A 122 16.71 -13.60 12.03
N MET A 123 16.75 -13.75 10.71
CA MET A 123 16.58 -12.61 9.80
C MET A 123 15.21 -11.96 10.00
N ILE A 124 15.23 -10.62 10.11
CA ILE A 124 14.01 -9.82 10.28
C ILE A 124 13.49 -9.41 8.90
N PRO A 125 12.18 -9.48 8.64
CA PRO A 125 11.62 -8.99 7.40
C PRO A 125 11.92 -7.50 7.19
N PRO A 126 12.14 -7.06 5.94
CA PRO A 126 12.39 -5.65 5.66
C PRO A 126 11.17 -4.83 6.06
N HIS A 127 11.41 -3.58 6.42
CA HIS A 127 10.37 -2.68 6.92
C HIS A 127 9.16 -2.53 5.97
N ASN A 128 9.40 -2.68 4.66
CA ASN A 128 8.38 -2.56 3.61
C ASN A 128 7.64 -3.87 3.32
N TYR A 129 7.91 -4.96 4.06
CA TYR A 129 7.19 -6.22 3.89
C TYR A 129 5.76 -6.10 4.46
N ARG A 130 4.82 -5.80 3.57
CA ARG A 130 3.42 -5.51 3.93
C ARG A 130 2.55 -6.76 4.13
N LYS A 131 2.99 -7.93 3.65
CA LYS A 131 2.23 -9.18 3.77
C LYS A 131 2.28 -9.72 5.20
N LYS A 132 1.18 -10.30 5.67
CA LYS A 132 1.20 -11.06 6.92
C LYS A 132 2.14 -12.25 6.74
N GLN A 133 3.10 -12.38 7.64
CA GLN A 133 4.02 -13.51 7.64
C GLN A 133 3.25 -14.82 7.72
N ASN A 134 3.64 -15.80 6.92
CA ASN A 134 3.00 -17.11 6.93
C ASN A 134 3.42 -17.86 8.20
N TRP A 135 2.48 -18.06 9.12
CA TRP A 135 2.72 -18.73 10.40
C TRP A 135 3.27 -20.16 10.22
N ILE A 136 2.92 -20.84 9.12
CA ILE A 136 3.42 -22.17 8.78
C ILE A 136 4.94 -22.14 8.55
N HIS A 137 5.45 -21.11 7.86
CA HIS A 137 6.89 -20.95 7.67
C HIS A 137 7.61 -20.70 9.00
N SER A 138 6.96 -20.01 9.94
CA SER A 138 7.54 -19.76 11.26
C SER A 138 7.53 -20.99 12.19
N ILE A 139 6.56 -21.89 12.04
CA ILE A 139 6.56 -23.18 12.74
C ILE A 139 7.65 -24.08 12.15
N LYS A 140 7.69 -24.21 10.82
CA LYS A 140 8.71 -25.01 10.13
C LYS A 140 10.13 -24.51 10.43
N SER A 141 10.38 -23.20 10.46
CA SER A 141 11.72 -22.69 10.78
C SER A 141 12.17 -23.02 12.20
N ARG A 142 11.23 -23.21 13.14
CA ARG A 142 11.52 -23.67 14.50
C ARG A 142 12.02 -25.11 14.53
N GLU A 143 11.52 -25.97 13.64
CA GLU A 143 12.01 -27.35 13.48
C GLU A 143 13.48 -27.37 13.03
N TYR A 144 13.89 -26.38 12.23
CA TYR A 144 15.28 -26.18 11.79
C TYR A 144 16.16 -25.41 12.81
N GLY A 145 15.70 -25.19 14.04
CA GLY A 145 16.48 -24.54 15.10
C GLY A 145 16.56 -23.01 15.00
N CYS A 146 15.75 -22.37 14.16
CA CYS A 146 15.68 -20.91 14.09
C CYS A 146 14.97 -20.32 15.32
N GLY A 147 15.47 -19.18 15.82
CA GLY A 147 14.94 -18.49 16.99
C GLY A 147 13.55 -17.88 16.77
N ARG A 148 12.75 -17.73 17.84
CA ARG A 148 11.42 -17.13 17.77
C ARG A 148 11.50 -15.65 17.36
N LEU A 149 11.02 -15.30 16.17
CA LEU A 149 10.68 -13.91 15.85
C LEU A 149 9.40 -13.53 16.61
N LYS A 150 9.54 -12.77 17.71
CA LYS A 150 8.41 -12.29 18.52
C LYS A 150 7.37 -11.51 17.70
N GLN A 151 7.78 -10.85 16.61
CA GLN A 151 6.91 -10.14 15.68
C GLN A 151 6.11 -11.04 14.74
N VAL A 152 6.51 -12.31 14.56
CA VAL A 152 6.00 -13.20 13.49
C VAL A 152 5.21 -14.37 14.04
N VAL A 153 5.52 -14.84 15.25
CA VAL A 153 4.96 -16.09 15.78
C VAL A 153 3.62 -15.91 16.50
N CYS A 154 3.19 -14.69 16.85
CA CYS A 154 2.00 -14.54 17.68
C CYS A 154 1.09 -13.37 17.27
N PRO A 155 0.08 -13.59 16.41
CA PRO A 155 -1.26 -13.10 16.72
C PRO A 155 -1.93 -14.10 17.68
N VAL A 156 -1.18 -14.69 18.63
CA VAL A 156 -1.80 -15.18 19.86
C VAL A 156 -2.08 -13.91 20.66
N VAL A 157 -3.07 -13.14 20.21
CA VAL A 157 -4.05 -12.63 21.17
C VAL A 157 -4.32 -13.85 22.04
N PRO A 158 -4.08 -13.80 23.35
CA PRO A 158 -4.25 -14.98 24.19
C PRO A 158 -5.64 -15.52 23.87
N VAL A 159 -5.71 -16.66 23.17
CA VAL A 159 -7.01 -17.28 22.85
C VAL A 159 -7.75 -17.48 24.17
N TYR A 160 -6.97 -17.74 25.22
CA TYR A 160 -7.32 -17.76 26.63
C TYR A 160 -7.57 -16.41 27.31
N GLY A 161 -7.07 -15.28 26.82
CA GLY A 161 -7.30 -13.97 27.45
C GLY A 161 -8.64 -13.35 27.07
N LYS A 162 -9.36 -13.96 26.12
CA LYS A 162 -10.80 -13.73 25.89
C LYS A 162 -11.67 -14.83 26.52
N MET A 163 -11.08 -15.85 27.16
CA MET A 163 -11.87 -16.87 27.84
C MET A 163 -12.36 -16.32 29.17
N ASN A 164 -13.68 -16.16 29.25
CA ASN A 164 -14.37 -15.83 30.49
C ASN A 164 -14.97 -17.10 31.07
N MET A 165 -15.06 -17.18 32.39
CA MET A 165 -15.75 -18.29 33.06
C MET A 165 -17.25 -18.20 32.74
N CYS A 166 -17.77 -19.13 31.93
CA CYS A 166 -19.19 -19.17 31.58
C CYS A 166 -20.03 -19.93 32.62
N LEU A 167 -19.47 -21.01 33.18
CA LEU A 167 -20.18 -21.91 34.08
C LEU A 167 -19.20 -22.55 35.07
N ARG A 168 -19.62 -22.68 36.32
CA ARG A 168 -18.95 -23.49 37.35
C ARG A 168 -19.94 -24.55 37.83
N VAL A 169 -19.61 -25.82 37.63
CA VAL A 169 -20.43 -26.95 38.07
C VAL A 169 -19.73 -27.64 39.24
N LEU A 170 -20.46 -27.83 40.34
CA LEU A 170 -20.01 -28.64 41.48
C LEU A 170 -20.84 -29.91 41.49
N GLY A 171 -20.20 -31.06 41.69
CA GLY A 171 -20.92 -32.32 41.63
C GLY A 171 -20.10 -33.56 41.94
N HIS A 172 -18.78 -33.50 41.90
CA HIS A 172 -17.92 -34.61 42.29
C HIS A 172 -17.38 -34.38 43.71
N LEU A 173 -17.24 -35.46 44.47
CA LEU A 173 -16.57 -35.52 45.77
C LEU A 173 -15.04 -35.55 45.61
N SER A 174 -14.54 -36.01 44.45
CA SER A 174 -13.13 -36.09 44.09
C SER A 174 -12.78 -35.27 42.84
N SER A 175 -11.47 -35.19 42.51
CA SER A 175 -10.98 -34.46 41.34
C SER A 175 -11.50 -35.04 40.02
N VAL A 176 -11.80 -34.15 39.07
CA VAL A 176 -12.24 -34.48 37.71
C VAL A 176 -11.02 -34.67 36.83
N TYR A 177 -10.90 -35.84 36.19
CA TYR A 177 -9.75 -36.15 35.33
C TYR A 177 -10.06 -36.05 33.85
N CYS A 178 -11.33 -36.25 33.46
CA CYS A 178 -11.75 -36.17 32.07
C CYS A 178 -13.03 -35.35 31.90
N VAL A 179 -13.08 -34.62 30.79
CA VAL A 179 -14.23 -33.82 30.36
C VAL A 179 -14.45 -34.11 28.88
N LEU A 180 -15.67 -34.50 28.52
CA LEU A 180 -16.08 -34.79 27.15
C LEU A 180 -17.27 -33.90 26.78
N PHE A 181 -17.24 -33.33 25.57
CA PHE A 181 -18.36 -32.57 25.02
C PHE A 181 -19.16 -33.45 24.07
N ASP A 182 -20.49 -33.38 24.16
CA ASP A 182 -21.35 -34.01 23.17
C ASP A 182 -21.14 -33.36 21.78
N ARG A 183 -21.42 -34.11 20.71
CA ARG A 183 -21.33 -33.63 19.32
C ARG A 183 -22.22 -32.40 19.08
N THR A 184 -23.33 -32.29 19.81
CA THR A 184 -24.23 -31.12 19.72
C THR A 184 -23.71 -29.91 20.51
N GLY A 185 -22.72 -30.09 21.38
CA GLY A 185 -22.22 -29.04 22.28
C GLY A 185 -23.20 -28.66 23.40
N SER A 186 -24.34 -29.33 23.53
CA SER A 186 -25.37 -29.01 24.54
C SER A 186 -25.10 -29.64 25.91
N LYS A 187 -24.32 -30.72 25.96
CA LYS A 187 -24.00 -31.47 27.17
C LYS A 187 -22.51 -31.64 27.34
N ILE A 188 -22.11 -31.68 28.60
CA ILE A 188 -20.74 -31.92 29.05
C ILE A 188 -20.80 -33.13 29.97
N PHE A 189 -19.95 -34.13 29.72
CA PHE A 189 -19.77 -35.28 30.58
C PHE A 189 -18.45 -35.12 31.33
N THR A 190 -18.48 -35.40 32.62
CA THR A 190 -17.36 -35.26 33.55
C THR A 190 -17.13 -36.58 34.27
N GLY A 191 -15.90 -37.07 34.25
CA GLY A 191 -15.49 -38.29 34.96
C GLY A 191 -14.55 -37.97 36.12
N SER A 192 -14.88 -38.49 37.30
CA SER A 192 -14.12 -38.34 38.54
C SER A 192 -13.80 -39.72 39.16
N ASP A 193 -13.00 -39.70 40.22
CA ASP A 193 -12.64 -40.91 40.99
C ASP A 193 -13.80 -41.48 41.83
N ASP A 194 -14.92 -40.77 41.95
CA ASP A 194 -16.06 -41.19 42.78
C ASP A 194 -16.89 -42.32 42.14
N SER A 195 -16.34 -42.99 41.14
CA SER A 195 -17.02 -43.94 40.26
C SER A 195 -18.29 -43.37 39.61
N LEU A 196 -18.38 -42.03 39.50
CA LEU A 196 -19.56 -41.32 39.03
C LEU A 196 -19.24 -40.54 37.75
N ILE A 197 -20.12 -40.71 36.75
CA ILE A 197 -20.11 -39.90 35.53
C ILE A 197 -21.30 -38.96 35.61
N LYS A 198 -21.05 -37.65 35.51
CA LYS A 198 -22.07 -36.60 35.49
C LYS A 198 -22.07 -35.85 34.19
#